data_AF-A0A6P7Q916-F1
#
_entry.id   AF-A0A6P7Q916-F1
#
_cell.length_a   1.000
_cell.length_b   1.000
_cell.length_c   1.000
_cell.angle_alpha   90.00
_cell.angle_beta   90.00
_cell.angle_gamma   90.00
#
_symmetry.space_group_name_H-M   'P 1'
#
loop_
_entity.id
_entity.type
_entity.pdbx_description
1 polymer ?
#
loop_
_entity_poly.entity_id
_entity_poly.type
_entity_poly.pdbx_seq_one_letter_code
_entity_poly.pdbx_strand_id
1 'polypeptide(L)'
;MHKTRTKGCEMARQAHQKLAAISGPEDGEIHPEICRLYIQLQCCLEMYTTEMLKSICLLGSLQFHRKGKEASGGAKNLDSKIEENAETPALEDSLSSPLESQQQCWQVATDIENTERDMREMKNLLSKLRETMPLPLKNQDDSSLLNLTPYPMVRRRKRRFFGLCCLVSS
;
A
#
# COMPACT_ATOMS: atom_id res chain seq x y z
N MET A 1 3.06 -13.08 6.19
CA MET A 1 3.25 -11.77 5.53
C MET A 1 3.97 -11.89 4.18
N HIS A 2 5.13 -12.55 4.12
CA HIS A 2 5.98 -12.63 2.92
C HIS A 2 5.26 -13.05 1.61
N LYS A 3 4.44 -14.11 1.63
CA LYS A 3 3.75 -14.63 0.42
C LYS A 3 2.78 -13.62 -0.21
N THR A 4 2.04 -12.87 0.60
CA THR A 4 1.09 -11.86 0.11
C THR A 4 1.83 -10.67 -0.48
N ARG A 5 2.91 -10.25 0.17
CA ARG A 5 3.76 -9.13 -0.22
C ARG A 5 4.42 -9.36 -1.59
N THR A 6 5.08 -10.51 -1.77
CA THR A 6 5.74 -10.86 -3.04
C THR A 6 4.75 -10.95 -4.19
N LYS A 7 3.55 -11.50 -3.93
CA LYS A 7 2.46 -11.56 -4.91
C LYS A 7 1.99 -10.17 -5.34
N GLY A 8 1.90 -9.21 -4.41
CA GLY A 8 1.56 -7.81 -4.74
C GLY A 8 2.55 -7.18 -5.71
N CYS A 9 3.85 -7.33 -5.44
CA CYS A 9 4.91 -6.83 -6.31
C CYS A 9 4.89 -7.50 -7.70
N GLU A 10 4.65 -8.81 -7.75
CA GLU A 10 4.53 -9.55 -9.00
C GLU A 10 3.32 -9.11 -9.83
N MET A 11 2.15 -8.95 -9.19
CA MET A 11 0.95 -8.47 -9.86
C MET A 11 1.15 -7.08 -10.46
N ALA A 12 1.81 -6.18 -9.74
CA ALA A 12 2.14 -4.84 -10.23
C ALA A 12 3.05 -4.89 -11.47
N ARG A 13 4.10 -5.73 -11.44
CA ARG A 13 5.00 -5.93 -12.58
C ARG A 13 4.25 -6.49 -13.80
N GLN A 14 3.41 -7.50 -13.59
CA GLN A 14 2.63 -8.09 -14.67
C GLN A 14 1.63 -7.10 -15.26
N ALA A 15 0.99 -6.26 -14.43
CA ALA A 15 0.08 -5.23 -14.90
C ALA A 15 0.81 -4.21 -15.80
N HIS A 16 1.98 -3.73 -15.37
CA HIS A 16 2.81 -2.85 -16.18
C HIS A 16 3.24 -3.49 -17.51
N GLN A 17 3.70 -4.75 -17.49
CA GLN A 17 4.10 -5.45 -18.71
C GLN A 17 2.95 -5.62 -19.70
N LYS A 18 1.77 -6.02 -19.22
CA LYS A 18 0.57 -6.15 -20.05
C LYS A 18 0.13 -4.80 -20.61
N LEU A 19 0.20 -3.75 -19.80
CA LEU A 19 -0.16 -2.40 -20.22
C LEU A 19 0.80 -1.88 -21.30
N ALA A 20 2.11 -2.05 -21.11
CA ALA A 20 3.11 -1.69 -22.10
C ALA A 20 2.93 -2.44 -23.42
N ALA A 21 2.56 -3.73 -23.38
CA ALA A 21 2.32 -4.54 -24.57
C ALA A 21 1.13 -4.06 -25.42
N ILE A 22 0.08 -3.53 -24.78
CA ILE A 22 -1.11 -3.00 -25.47
C ILE A 22 -1.02 -1.50 -25.80
N SER A 23 0.05 -0.83 -25.38
CA SER A 23 0.26 0.61 -25.60
C SER A 23 0.90 0.95 -26.95
N GLY A 24 1.21 -0.07 -27.76
CA GLY A 24 1.70 0.12 -29.12
C GLY A 24 0.63 0.82 -29.98
N PRO A 25 1.01 1.78 -30.85
CA PRO A 25 0.05 2.43 -31.73
C PRO A 25 -0.46 1.42 -32.75
N GLU A 26 -1.65 0.86 -32.54
CA GLU A 26 -2.26 -0.04 -33.54
C GLU A 26 -2.75 0.73 -34.78
N ASP A 27 -2.99 2.04 -34.68
CA ASP A 27 -3.39 2.92 -35.81
C ASP A 27 -2.93 4.39 -35.64
N GLY A 28 -1.90 4.65 -34.81
CA GLY A 28 -1.41 5.99 -34.53
C GLY A 28 -2.19 6.78 -33.46
N GLU A 29 -3.35 6.30 -33.03
CA GLU A 29 -4.11 6.85 -31.90
C GLU A 29 -4.10 5.91 -30.69
N ILE A 30 -3.82 6.46 -29.51
CA ILE A 30 -3.88 5.72 -28.24
C ILE A 30 -5.31 5.78 -27.72
N HIS A 31 -5.92 4.61 -27.54
CA HIS A 31 -7.29 4.51 -27.03
C HIS A 31 -7.41 5.13 -25.62
N PRO A 32 -8.42 5.97 -25.33
CA PRO A 32 -8.55 6.66 -24.04
C PRO A 32 -8.64 5.71 -22.84
N GLU A 33 -9.08 4.47 -23.06
CA GLU A 33 -9.10 3.43 -22.02
C GLU A 33 -7.69 3.00 -21.59
N ILE A 34 -6.72 2.97 -22.50
CA ILE A 34 -5.32 2.69 -22.17
C ILE A 34 -4.79 3.78 -21.23
N CYS A 35 -5.10 5.05 -21.53
CA CYS A 35 -4.74 6.17 -20.66
C CYS A 35 -5.31 6.03 -19.25
N ARG A 36 -6.58 5.61 -19.12
CA ARG A 36 -7.20 5.34 -17.81
C ARG A 36 -6.47 4.24 -17.04
N LEU A 37 -6.04 3.18 -17.73
CA LEU A 37 -5.27 2.10 -17.11
C LEU A 37 -3.90 2.58 -16.60
N TYR A 38 -3.21 3.46 -17.34
CA TYR A 38 -1.96 4.08 -16.85
C TYR A 38 -2.18 4.91 -15.59
N ILE A 39 -3.20 5.77 -15.59
CA ILE A 39 -3.54 6.59 -14.41
C ILE A 39 -3.87 5.69 -13.21
N GLN A 40 -4.71 4.68 -13.41
CA GLN A 40 -5.10 3.76 -12.34
C GLN A 40 -3.89 3.02 -11.77
N LEU A 41 -3.03 2.46 -12.62
CA LEU A 41 -1.84 1.76 -12.17
C LEU A 41 -0.86 2.70 -11.46
N GLN A 42 -0.71 3.94 -11.94
CA GLN A 42 0.11 4.95 -11.28
C GLN A 42 -0.41 5.25 -9.87
N CYS A 43 -1.70 5.56 -9.73
CA CYS A 43 -2.31 5.83 -8.42
C CYS A 43 -2.19 4.63 -7.48
N CYS A 44 -2.40 3.41 -7.99
CA CYS A 44 -2.22 2.19 -7.20
C CYS A 44 -0.79 2.03 -6.69
N LEU A 45 0.22 2.29 -7.52
CA LEU A 45 1.63 2.20 -7.13
C LEU A 45 2.04 3.27 -6.12
N GLU A 46 1.55 4.50 -6.28
CA GLU A 46 1.78 5.59 -5.33
C GLU A 46 1.18 5.29 -3.96
N MET A 47 -0.09 4.85 -3.94
CA MET A 47 -0.74 4.40 -2.71
C MET A 47 0.01 3.21 -2.09
N TYR A 48 0.39 2.21 -2.88
CA TYR A 48 1.10 1.04 -2.37
C TYR A 48 2.46 1.41 -1.75
N THR A 49 3.20 2.30 -2.40
CA THR A 49 4.49 2.81 -1.90
C THR A 49 4.32 3.59 -0.59
N THR A 50 3.28 4.41 -0.47
CA THR A 50 3.02 5.16 0.77
C THR A 50 2.57 4.24 1.91
N GLU A 51 1.76 3.22 1.63
CA GLU A 51 1.41 2.19 2.61
C GLU A 51 2.64 1.39 3.08
N MET A 52 3.58 1.07 2.20
CA MET A 52 4.86 0.47 2.60
C MET A 52 5.67 1.37 3.52
N LEU A 53 5.71 2.68 3.26
CA LEU A 53 6.40 3.63 4.14
C LEU A 53 5.77 3.65 5.53
N LYS A 54 4.43 3.66 5.62
CA LYS A 54 3.71 3.55 6.90
C LYS A 54 4.06 2.25 7.61
N SER A 55 4.11 1.13 6.89
CA SER A 55 4.52 -0.17 7.43
C SER A 55 5.93 -0.14 8.01
N ILE A 56 6.90 0.46 7.30
CA ILE A 56 8.28 0.62 7.80
C ILE A 56 8.29 1.46 9.08
N CYS A 57 7.57 2.58 9.12
CA CYS A 57 7.47 3.42 10.32
C CYS A 57 6.87 2.66 11.51
N LEU A 58 5.79 1.90 11.29
CA LEU A 58 5.16 1.10 12.35
C LEU A 58 6.08 0.00 12.87
N LEU A 59 6.73 -0.74 11.97
CA LEU A 59 7.69 -1.79 12.35
C LEU A 59 8.91 -1.20 13.07
N GLY A 60 9.42 -0.04 12.61
CA GLY A 60 10.49 0.69 13.27
C GLY A 60 10.13 1.07 14.70
N SER A 61 8.94 1.63 14.93
CA SER A 61 8.45 1.96 16.27
C SER A 61 8.40 0.75 17.20
N LEU A 62 7.97 -0.41 16.69
CA LEU A 62 7.99 -1.67 17.45
C LEU A 62 9.42 -2.11 17.81
N GLN A 63 10.38 -1.91 16.91
CA GLN A 63 11.80 -2.20 17.17
C GLN A 63 12.38 -1.28 18.26
N PHE A 64 12.05 0.02 18.23
CA PHE A 64 12.52 1.00 19.22
C PHE A 64 11.94 0.77 20.62
N HIS A 65 10.64 0.50 20.74
CA HIS A 65 10.01 0.22 22.05
C HIS A 65 10.65 -0.99 22.76
N ARG A 66 11.13 -1.97 22.00
CA ARG A 66 11.80 -3.16 22.56
C ARG A 66 13.21 -2.85 23.05
N LYS A 67 13.96 -2.01 22.32
CA LYS A 67 15.32 -1.59 22.72
C LYS A 67 15.32 -0.72 23.98
N GLY A 68 14.26 0.04 24.23
CA GLY A 68 14.08 0.84 25.45
C GLY A 68 13.81 0.01 26.71
N LYS A 69 13.19 -1.17 26.58
CA LYS A 69 12.88 -2.06 27.72
C LYS A 69 14.12 -2.85 28.18
N GLU A 70 15.05 -3.15 27.28
CA GLU A 70 16.33 -3.81 27.58
C GLU A 70 17.40 -2.83 28.12
N ALA A 71 17.33 -1.54 27.74
CA ALA A 71 18.25 -0.50 28.24
C ALA A 71 17.88 0.00 29.65
N SER A 72 16.66 -0.26 30.13
CA SER A 72 16.16 0.16 31.45
C SER A 72 16.09 -1.02 32.44
N GLY A 73 16.97 -2.01 32.31
CA GLY A 73 17.10 -3.13 33.26
C GLY A 73 18.33 -3.07 34.18
N GLY A 74 19.08 -1.97 34.16
CA GLY A 74 20.42 -1.94 34.78
C GLY A 74 20.87 -0.59 35.34
N ALA A 75 19.97 0.30 35.74
CA ALA A 75 20.33 1.49 36.50
C ALA A 75 19.75 1.38 37.92
N LYS A 76 20.60 0.93 38.84
CA LYS A 76 20.42 1.08 40.28
C LYS A 76 20.21 2.57 40.54
N ASN A 77 19.03 2.98 40.98
CA ASN A 77 18.87 4.27 41.64
C ASN A 77 18.11 4.06 42.94
N LEU A 78 18.76 4.48 44.02
CA LEU A 78 18.34 4.34 45.40
C LEU A 78 17.01 5.05 45.66
N ASP A 79 16.16 4.34 46.40
CA ASP A 79 15.49 4.79 47.62
C ASP A 79 14.81 6.18 47.60
N SER A 80 13.48 6.19 47.52
CA SER A 80 12.66 7.24 48.10
C SER A 80 11.31 6.64 48.51
N LYS A 81 11.22 6.38 49.81
CA LYS A 81 10.09 5.89 50.58
C LYS A 81 8.93 6.90 50.64
N ILE A 82 7.70 6.42 50.37
CA ILE A 82 6.35 6.78 50.91
C ILE A 82 5.32 6.26 49.88
N GLU A 83 4.76 5.06 50.01
CA GLU A 83 3.47 4.70 50.68
C GLU A 83 2.30 5.57 50.17
N GLU A 84 1.22 5.10 49.54
CA GLU A 84 0.30 3.99 49.86
C GLU A 84 -0.67 3.78 48.65
N ASN A 85 -1.19 2.55 48.50
CA ASN A 85 -2.59 2.23 48.14
C ASN A 85 -2.93 1.53 46.78
N ALA A 86 -3.65 0.41 46.95
CA ALA A 86 -4.54 -0.34 46.03
C ALA A 86 -3.96 -1.37 45.04
N GLU A 87 -3.79 -2.59 45.55
CA GLU A 87 -4.37 -3.85 45.07
C GLU A 87 -4.17 -4.25 43.59
N THR A 88 -3.28 -5.23 43.42
CA THR A 88 -3.08 -6.06 42.22
C THR A 88 -4.34 -6.79 41.75
N PRO A 89 -4.43 -7.11 40.45
CA PRO A 89 -4.80 -8.44 40.02
C PRO A 89 -3.60 -9.16 39.40
N ALA A 90 -3.27 -10.26 40.06
CA ALA A 90 -2.55 -11.45 39.64
C ALA A 90 -2.23 -11.62 38.13
N LEU A 91 -0.94 -11.85 37.88
CA LEU A 91 -0.42 -13.03 37.20
C LEU A 91 -1.06 -13.39 35.85
N GLU A 92 -0.42 -12.94 34.78
CA GLU A 92 -0.21 -13.78 33.59
C GLU A 92 1.30 -13.86 33.38
N ASP A 93 1.80 -14.96 33.91
CA ASP A 93 3.14 -15.50 33.75
C ASP A 93 3.35 -15.79 32.27
N SER A 94 4.01 -14.87 31.56
CA SER A 94 4.58 -15.15 30.25
C SER A 94 6.02 -14.68 30.27
N LEU A 95 6.81 -15.43 31.05
CA LEU A 95 8.24 -15.62 30.84
C LEU A 95 8.49 -16.08 29.39
N SER A 96 8.38 -15.13 28.47
CA SER A 96 8.93 -15.30 27.13
C SER A 96 10.43 -15.37 27.33
N SER A 97 11.01 -16.53 27.04
CA SER A 97 12.44 -16.76 27.20
C SER A 97 13.23 -15.66 26.47
N PRO A 98 14.43 -15.26 26.96
CA PRO A 98 15.26 -14.26 26.28
C PRO A 98 15.53 -14.58 24.79
N LEU A 99 15.41 -15.87 24.42
CA LEU A 99 15.56 -16.35 23.06
C LEU A 99 14.37 -15.95 22.16
N GLU A 100 13.13 -16.04 22.65
CA GLU A 100 11.94 -15.65 21.88
C GLU A 100 11.89 -14.15 21.64
N SER A 101 12.33 -13.36 22.62
CA SER A 101 12.32 -11.91 22.50
C SER A 101 13.34 -11.41 21.48
N GLN A 102 14.52 -12.05 21.46
CA GLN A 102 15.56 -11.81 20.48
C GLN A 102 15.11 -12.24 19.08
N GLN A 103 14.52 -13.44 18.94
CA GLN A 103 14.08 -13.99 17.65
C GLN A 103 12.98 -13.16 16.99
N GLN A 104 12.04 -12.61 17.77
CA GLN A 104 11.05 -11.67 17.26
C GLN A 104 11.68 -10.34 16.80
N CYS A 105 12.71 -9.83 17.48
CA CYS A 105 13.43 -8.62 17.07
C CYS A 105 14.14 -8.82 15.72
N TRP A 106 14.79 -9.96 15.53
CA TRP A 106 15.40 -10.36 14.24
C TRP A 106 14.36 -10.48 13.12
N GLN A 107 13.18 -11.00 13.43
CA GLN A 107 12.08 -11.09 12.48
C GLN A 107 11.57 -9.71 12.03
N VAL A 108 11.39 -8.76 12.97
CA VAL A 108 10.98 -7.38 12.66
C VAL A 108 12.02 -6.65 11.81
N ALA A 109 13.31 -6.79 12.13
CA ALA A 109 14.40 -6.20 11.34
C ALA A 109 14.39 -6.75 9.90
N THR A 110 14.21 -8.06 9.74
CA THR A 110 14.10 -8.72 8.44
C THR A 110 12.89 -8.21 7.66
N ASP A 111 11.74 -8.02 8.31
CA ASP A 111 10.52 -7.50 7.67
C ASP A 111 10.66 -6.04 7.23
N ILE A 112 11.41 -5.22 7.97
CA ILE A 112 11.76 -3.84 7.57
C ILE A 112 12.61 -3.85 6.29
N GLU A 113 13.73 -4.58 6.29
CA GLU A 113 14.63 -4.65 5.11
C GLU A 113 13.90 -5.17 3.87
N ASN A 114 13.05 -6.16 4.06
CA ASN A 114 12.20 -6.72 3.03
C ASN A 114 11.24 -5.67 2.46
N THR A 115 10.52 -4.96 3.32
CA THR A 115 9.57 -3.91 2.91
C THR A 115 10.29 -2.75 2.21
N GLU A 116 11.48 -2.37 2.67
CA GLU A 116 12.31 -1.35 1.99
C GLU A 116 12.74 -1.78 0.59
N ARG A 117 13.13 -3.05 0.42
CA ARG A 117 13.51 -3.59 -0.89
C ARG A 117 12.34 -3.51 -1.87
N ASP A 118 11.16 -3.95 -1.43
CA ASP A 118 9.95 -3.90 -2.26
C ASP A 118 9.55 -2.45 -2.56
N MET A 119 9.67 -1.55 -1.58
CA MET A 119 9.38 -0.13 -1.79
C MET A 119 10.29 0.46 -2.88
N ARG A 120 11.59 0.11 -2.87
CA ARG A 120 12.51 0.51 -3.95
C ARG A 120 12.09 -0.07 -5.30
N GLU A 121 11.69 -1.34 -5.33
CA GLU A 121 11.20 -1.99 -6.55
C GLU A 121 9.94 -1.30 -7.10
N MET A 122 8.97 -0.99 -6.24
CA MET A 122 7.72 -0.33 -6.65
C MET A 122 7.95 1.11 -7.10
N LYS A 123 8.89 1.84 -6.47
CA LYS A 123 9.32 3.17 -6.94
C LYS A 123 9.97 3.11 -8.33
N ASN A 124 10.82 2.12 -8.56
CA ASN A 124 11.43 1.90 -9.87
C ASN A 124 10.38 1.57 -10.93
N LEU A 125 9.38 0.75 -10.58
CA LEU A 125 8.26 0.44 -11.48
C LEU A 125 7.41 1.67 -11.79
N LEU A 126 7.17 2.53 -10.79
CA LEU A 126 6.46 3.80 -10.98
C LEU A 126 7.23 4.74 -11.93
N SER A 127 8.56 4.82 -11.82
CA SER A 127 9.40 5.58 -12.76
C SER A 127 9.22 5.07 -14.19
N LYS A 128 9.35 3.75 -14.39
CA LYS A 128 9.17 3.13 -15.71
C LYS A 128 7.77 3.37 -16.28
N LEU A 129 6.74 3.26 -15.44
CA LEU A 129 5.36 3.53 -15.85
C LEU A 129 5.22 4.95 -16.39
N ARG A 130 5.75 5.96 -15.67
CA ARG A 130 5.72 7.38 -16.08
C ARG A 130 6.53 7.64 -17.36
N GLU A 131 7.61 6.91 -17.57
CA GLU A 131 8.40 6.99 -18.81
C GLU A 131 7.64 6.43 -20.01
N THR A 132 6.93 5.32 -19.83
CA THR A 132 6.13 4.64 -20.87
C THR A 132 4.73 5.24 -21.08
N MET A 133 4.34 6.19 -20.24
CA MET A 133 2.99 6.77 -20.28
C MET A 133 2.75 7.53 -21.60
N PRO A 134 1.58 7.35 -22.24
CA PRO A 134 1.19 8.08 -23.44
C PRO A 134 1.46 9.59 -23.36
N LEU A 135 2.01 10.19 -24.43
CA LEU A 135 2.25 11.65 -24.52
C LEU A 135 1.03 12.52 -24.18
N PRO A 136 -0.23 12.14 -24.53
CA PRO A 136 -1.42 12.88 -24.11
C PRO A 136 -1.62 12.96 -22.59
N LEU A 137 -0.95 12.11 -21.80
CA LEU A 137 -0.93 12.17 -20.34
C LEU A 137 0.33 12.85 -19.80
N LYS A 138 1.48 12.69 -20.47
CA LYS A 138 2.75 13.27 -20.04
C LYS A 138 2.80 14.79 -20.14
N ASN A 139 2.00 15.38 -21.02
CA ASN A 139 1.89 16.83 -21.24
C ASN A 139 0.63 17.45 -20.59
N GLN A 140 -0.05 16.73 -19.70
CA GLN A 140 -1.18 17.31 -18.95
C GLN A 140 -0.67 18.05 -17.72
N ASP A 141 -0.61 19.38 -17.82
CA ASP A 141 -0.63 20.23 -16.64
C ASP A 141 -1.95 19.98 -15.86
N ASP A 142 -1.90 19.96 -14.53
CA ASP A 142 -2.98 19.55 -13.60
C ASP A 142 -4.38 20.14 -13.91
N SER A 143 -4.45 21.26 -14.65
CA SER A 143 -5.69 21.90 -15.14
C SER A 143 -6.47 21.11 -16.21
N SER A 144 -5.85 20.13 -16.87
CA SER A 144 -6.45 19.38 -17.99
C SER A 144 -7.10 18.04 -17.59
N LEU A 145 -6.80 17.52 -16.40
CA LEU A 145 -7.43 16.31 -15.84
C LEU A 145 -8.95 16.47 -15.64
N LEU A 146 -9.43 17.69 -15.44
CA LEU A 146 -10.86 18.02 -15.31
C LEU A 146 -11.55 18.25 -16.67
N ASN A 147 -10.79 18.33 -17.76
CA ASN A 147 -11.27 18.63 -19.12
C ASN A 147 -11.20 17.44 -20.07
N LEU A 148 -11.17 16.21 -19.54
CA LEU A 148 -11.51 15.01 -20.32
C LEU A 148 -12.98 15.13 -20.74
N THR A 149 -13.22 15.78 -21.88
CA THR A 149 -14.52 15.72 -22.55
C THR A 149 -14.78 14.23 -22.76
N PRO A 150 -15.86 13.67 -22.19
CA PRO A 150 -16.13 12.26 -22.36
C PRO A 150 -16.22 11.99 -23.85
N TYR A 151 -15.31 11.15 -24.36
CA TYR A 151 -15.39 10.60 -25.71
C TYR A 151 -16.84 10.16 -25.91
N PRO A 152 -17.54 10.55 -26.99
CA PRO A 152 -18.97 10.32 -27.11
C PRO A 152 -19.19 8.83 -27.01
N MET A 153 -19.66 8.41 -25.83
CA MET A 153 -20.09 7.04 -25.59
C MET A 153 -21.37 6.92 -26.39
N VAL A 154 -21.24 6.53 -27.67
CA VAL A 154 -22.37 6.12 -28.48
C VAL A 154 -22.87 4.79 -27.92
N ARG A 155 -23.41 4.82 -26.70
CA ARG A 155 -24.46 3.90 -26.30
C ARG A 155 -25.61 4.22 -27.23
N ARG A 156 -25.71 3.48 -28.32
CA ARG A 156 -26.98 3.29 -29.04
C ARG A 156 -28.01 2.93 -27.98
N ARG A 157 -28.79 3.92 -27.54
CA ARG A 157 -29.95 3.74 -26.67
C ARG A 157 -30.98 3.00 -27.52
N LYS A 158 -30.91 1.67 -27.57
CA LYS A 158 -32.02 0.85 -28.05
C LYS A 158 -33.19 1.22 -27.13
N ARG A 159 -34.17 1.96 -27.66
CA ARG A 159 -35.39 2.36 -26.94
C ARG A 159 -35.93 1.12 -26.24
N ARG A 160 -35.82 1.07 -24.91
CA ARG A 160 -36.57 0.11 -24.10
C ARG A 160 -37.86 0.82 -23.73
N PHE A 161 -38.95 0.22 -24.19
CA PHE A 161 -40.32 0.54 -23.81
C PHE A 161 -40.43 0.66 -22.28
N PHE A 162 -41.23 1.64 -21.83
CA PHE A 162 -41.68 1.76 -20.44
C PHE A 162 -42.62 0.59 -20.09
N GLY A 163 -42.49 0.01 -18.90
CA GLY A 163 -43.49 -0.94 -18.39
C GLY A 163 -43.05 -1.78 -17.19
N LEU A 164 -43.44 -1.31 -16.00
CA LEU A 164 -43.74 -2.04 -14.75
C LEU A 164 -42.85 -3.21 -14.28
N CYS A 165 -42.16 -3.05 -13.15
CA CYS A 165 -41.97 -4.17 -12.21
C CYS A 165 -41.91 -3.80 -10.71
N CYS A 166 -42.46 -2.67 -10.26
CA CYS A 166 -42.63 -2.42 -8.82
C CYS A 166 -44.00 -2.95 -8.36
N LEU A 167 -44.13 -4.27 -8.28
CA LEU A 167 -45.12 -4.95 -7.44
C LEU A 167 -44.36 -5.86 -6.47
N VAL A 168 -44.09 -5.36 -5.27
CA VAL A 168 -43.85 -6.18 -4.08
C VAL A 168 -44.63 -5.55 -2.93
N SER A 169 -45.51 -6.37 -2.37
CA SER A 169 -46.51 -6.09 -1.35
C SER A 169 -45.97 -5.56 -0.02
N SER A 170 -46.78 -4.73 0.63
CA SER A 170 -47.23 -4.89 2.03
C SER A 170 -48.57 -4.17 2.20
#